data_AF-E7GN79-F1
#
_entry.id   AF-E7GN79-F1
#
_cell.length_a   1.000
_cell.length_b   1.000
_cell.length_c   1.000
_cell.angle_alpha   90.00
_cell.angle_beta   90.00
_cell.angle_gamma   90.00
#
_symmetry.space_group_name_H-M   'P 1'
#
loop_
_entity.id
_entity.type
_entity.pdbx_description
1 polymer ?
#
loop_
_entity_poly.entity_id
_entity_poly.type
_entity_poly.pdbx_seq_one_letter_code
_entity_poly.pdbx_strand_id
1 'polypeptide(L)'
;MNSWVVIDLGQKWKVVDGHPNYEVSRMGQVRNIRTGNILAPYDDGSGYLRVKLDGENCRLHILVAVAHVPNPDPETKNIVNHKRGKKHDCRASQLEWVTQAENIQHAWDTGLCKRKGRKVNHGSRKEF
;
A
#
# COMPACT_ATOMS: atom_id res chain seq x y z
N MET A 1 23.76 24.28 26.79
CA MET A 1 23.03 23.03 27.10
C MET A 1 21.81 23.02 26.22
N ASN A 2 21.95 22.45 25.02
CA ASN A 2 20.93 22.57 23.99
C ASN A 2 20.01 21.37 24.14
N SER A 3 18.99 21.55 24.99
CA SER A 3 17.90 20.62 25.16
C SER A 3 17.11 20.59 23.85
N TRP A 4 17.46 19.66 22.98
CA TRP A 4 16.58 19.28 21.89
C TRP A 4 15.33 18.71 22.54
N VAL A 5 14.24 19.48 22.48
CA VAL A 5 12.90 18.95 22.70
C VAL A 5 12.76 17.83 21.67
N VAL A 6 12.83 16.58 22.13
CA VAL A 6 12.35 15.44 21.38
C VAL A 6 10.86 15.70 21.26
N ILE A 7 10.46 16.38 20.18
CA ILE A 7 9.08 16.41 19.74
C ILE A 7 8.76 14.96 19.37
N ASP A 8 8.26 14.22 20.36
CA ASP A 8 7.48 13.02 20.12
C ASP A 8 6.25 13.47 19.35
N LEU A 9 6.40 13.62 18.03
CA LEU A 9 5.30 13.77 17.08
C LEU A 9 4.59 12.41 17.02
N GLY A 10 4.00 12.04 18.16
CA GLY A 10 3.62 10.70 18.59
C GLY A 10 3.42 9.77 17.42
N GLN A 11 4.37 8.85 17.23
CA GLN A 11 4.14 7.70 16.38
C GLN A 11 2.95 6.95 16.98
N LYS A 12 1.74 7.32 16.58
CA LYS A 12 0.53 6.60 16.97
C LYS A 12 0.63 5.25 16.27
N TRP A 13 0.97 4.24 17.06
CA TRP A 13 0.84 2.85 16.71
C TRP A 13 -0.61 2.45 16.94
N LYS A 14 -1.14 1.60 16.07
CA LYS A 14 -2.48 1.02 16.22
C LYS A 14 -2.38 -0.47 15.99
N VAL A 15 -3.10 -1.23 16.81
CA VAL A 15 -3.22 -2.69 16.65
C VAL A 15 -3.72 -2.99 15.24
N VAL A 16 -3.10 -3.98 14.60
CA VAL A 16 -3.52 -4.44 13.28
C VAL A 16 -4.78 -5.28 13.44
N ASP A 17 -5.84 -4.92 12.71
CA ASP A 17 -7.09 -5.68 12.72
C ASP A 17 -6.85 -7.14 12.25
N GLY A 18 -7.44 -8.10 12.97
CA GLY A 18 -7.18 -9.54 12.77
C GLY A 18 -5.84 -10.06 13.30
N HIS A 19 -4.89 -9.18 13.69
CA HIS A 19 -3.55 -9.55 14.15
C HIS A 19 -3.16 -8.83 15.45
N PRO A 20 -3.78 -9.17 16.60
CA PRO A 20 -3.72 -8.40 17.84
C PRO A 20 -2.32 -8.33 18.49
N ASN A 21 -1.38 -9.18 18.07
CA ASN A 21 0.01 -9.18 18.54
C ASN A 21 0.88 -8.14 17.84
N TYR A 22 0.35 -7.44 16.84
CA TYR A 22 1.10 -6.50 16.01
C TYR A 22 0.42 -5.15 15.98
N GLU A 23 1.24 -4.13 15.80
CA GLU A 23 0.78 -2.77 15.58
C GLU A 23 1.51 -2.14 14.40
N VAL A 24 0.80 -1.24 13.73
CA VAL A 24 1.27 -0.51 12.55
C VAL A 24 1.32 0.98 12.87
N SER A 25 2.40 1.65 12.44
CA SER A 25 2.56 3.10 12.58
C SER A 25 2.08 3.84 11.33
N ARG A 26 1.78 5.14 11.49
CA ARG A 26 1.48 6.04 10.36
C ARG A 26 2.60 6.13 9.31
N MET A 27 3.82 5.77 9.68
CA MET A 27 5.01 5.82 8.82
C MET A 27 5.20 4.53 7.99
N GLY A 28 4.33 3.53 8.15
CA GLY A 28 4.46 2.27 7.44
C GLY A 28 5.41 1.27 8.08
N GLN A 29 5.61 1.38 9.40
CA GLN A 29 6.34 0.36 10.16
C GLN A 29 5.35 -0.57 10.83
N VAL A 30 5.68 -1.86 10.90
CA VAL A 30 4.92 -2.86 11.66
C VAL A 30 5.84 -3.46 12.70
N ARG A 31 5.36 -3.62 13.93
CA ARG A 31 6.13 -4.25 15.00
C ARG A 31 5.29 -5.26 15.77
N ASN A 32 5.96 -6.26 16.33
CA ASN A 32 5.34 -7.14 17.33
C ASN A 32 5.27 -6.38 18.66
N ILE A 33 4.09 -6.34 19.28
CA ILE A 33 3.84 -5.57 20.51
C ILE A 33 4.63 -6.15 21.68
N ARG A 34 4.69 -7.49 21.80
CA ARG A 34 5.33 -8.17 22.93
C ARG A 34 6.84 -8.09 22.89
N THR A 35 7.44 -8.25 21.70
CA THR A 35 8.91 -8.27 21.56
C THR A 35 9.50 -6.92 21.19
N GLY A 36 8.67 -5.96 20.74
CA GLY A 36 9.11 -4.68 20.19
C GLY A 36 9.80 -4.79 18.82
N ASN A 37 9.95 -6.00 18.28
CA ASN A 37 10.67 -6.21 17.03
C ASN A 37 9.94 -5.56 15.85
N ILE A 38 10.63 -4.72 15.09
CA ILE A 38 10.12 -4.13 13.85
C ILE A 38 10.31 -5.14 12.72
N LEU A 39 9.23 -5.47 12.02
CA LEU A 39 9.24 -6.41 10.93
C LEU A 39 9.83 -5.76 9.68
N ALA A 40 10.74 -6.45 9.02
CA ALA A 40 11.25 -6.05 7.71
C ALA A 40 10.24 -6.42 6.62
N PRO A 41 9.66 -5.44 5.89
CA PRO A 41 8.80 -5.74 4.76
C PRO A 41 9.62 -6.25 3.57
N TYR A 42 8.97 -7.02 2.71
CA TYR A 42 9.53 -7.52 1.46
C TYR A 42 8.67 -7.11 0.27
N ASP A 43 9.27 -6.99 -0.91
CA ASP A 43 8.55 -6.70 -2.15
C ASP A 43 7.90 -7.97 -2.72
N ASP A 44 6.67 -7.85 -3.23
CA ASP A 44 5.94 -8.99 -3.80
C ASP A 44 6.23 -9.27 -5.29
N GLY A 45 7.22 -8.59 -5.87
CA GLY A 45 7.59 -8.66 -7.29
C GLY A 45 6.76 -7.75 -8.19
N SER A 46 5.67 -7.17 -7.67
CA SER A 46 4.82 -6.22 -8.38
C SER A 46 4.95 -4.77 -7.85
N GLY A 47 5.89 -4.56 -6.92
CA GLY A 47 6.20 -3.27 -6.30
C GLY A 47 5.44 -3.00 -5.00
N TYR A 48 4.62 -3.93 -4.51
CA TYR A 48 3.90 -3.75 -3.25
C TYR A 48 4.64 -4.41 -2.10
N LEU A 49 4.88 -3.64 -1.04
CA LEU A 49 5.47 -4.13 0.19
C LEU A 49 4.50 -5.00 0.99
N ARG A 50 5.01 -6.10 1.53
CA ARG A 50 4.28 -7.06 2.37
C ARG A 50 5.04 -7.36 3.66
N VAL A 51 4.30 -7.77 4.67
CA VAL A 51 4.82 -8.32 5.93
C VAL A 51 4.10 -9.63 6.23
N LYS A 52 4.77 -10.54 6.97
CA LYS A 52 4.16 -11.79 7.40
C LYS A 52 3.67 -11.65 8.85
N LEU A 53 2.37 -11.72 9.07
CA LEU A 53 1.72 -11.63 10.39
C LEU A 53 0.98 -12.93 10.66
N ASP A 54 1.26 -13.60 11.78
CA ASP A 54 0.61 -14.85 12.20
C ASP A 54 0.56 -15.95 11.11
N GLY A 55 1.56 -15.99 10.23
CA GLY A 55 1.62 -16.95 9.12
C GLY A 55 1.07 -16.43 7.78
N GLU A 56 0.36 -15.30 7.78
CA GLU A 56 -0.30 -14.72 6.62
C GLU A 56 0.50 -13.58 5.99
N ASN A 57 0.43 -13.47 4.66
CA ASN A 57 1.12 -12.41 3.91
C ASN A 57 0.20 -11.19 3.77
N CYS A 58 0.45 -10.14 4.53
CA CYS A 58 -0.37 -8.92 4.54
C CYS A 58 0.27 -7.83 3.69
N ARG A 59 -0.54 -7.04 2.96
CA ARG A 59 -0.05 -5.88 2.20
C ARG A 59 0.11 -4.67 3.11
N LEU A 60 1.33 -4.12 3.17
CA LEU A 60 1.68 -3.08 4.14
C LEU A 60 0.84 -1.81 3.99
N HIS A 61 0.62 -1.32 2.76
CA HIS A 61 -0.20 -0.13 2.52
C HIS A 61 -1.65 -0.29 3.00
N ILE A 62 -2.23 -1.50 2.90
CA ILE A 62 -3.59 -1.76 3.39
C ILE A 62 -3.63 -1.69 4.92
N LEU A 63 -2.67 -2.33 5.59
CA LEU A 63 -2.57 -2.28 7.06
C LEU A 63 -2.49 -0.83 7.55
N VAL A 64 -1.66 -0.01 6.90
CA VAL A 64 -1.53 1.40 7.26
C VAL A 64 -2.82 2.17 6.99
N ALA A 65 -3.47 1.95 5.85
CA ALA A 65 -4.69 2.67 5.48
C ALA A 65 -5.86 2.35 6.43
N VAL A 66 -6.11 1.06 6.70
CA VAL A 66 -7.15 0.61 7.64
C VAL A 66 -6.93 1.22 9.02
N ALA A 67 -5.68 1.27 9.50
CA ALA A 67 -5.39 1.83 10.80
C ALA A 67 -5.45 3.37 10.83
N HIS A 68 -4.91 4.06 9.82
CA HIS A 68 -4.51 5.47 9.96
C HIS A 68 -5.10 6.43 8.93
N VAL A 69 -5.82 5.94 7.93
CA VAL A 69 -6.41 6.77 6.87
C VAL A 69 -7.93 6.75 7.01
N PRO A 70 -8.55 7.87 7.45
CA PRO A 70 -10.01 7.97 7.48
C PRO A 70 -10.61 7.68 6.10
N ASN A 71 -11.67 6.89 6.08
CA ASN A 71 -12.44 6.65 4.88
C ASN A 71 -13.76 7.43 4.97
N PRO A 72 -13.94 8.51 4.20
CA PRO A 72 -15.14 9.33 4.27
C PRO A 72 -16.37 8.67 3.64
N ASP A 73 -16.18 7.67 2.78
CA ASP A 73 -17.26 6.96 2.10
C ASP A 73 -16.92 5.46 1.98
N PRO A 74 -17.03 4.69 3.07
CA PRO A 74 -16.68 3.26 3.08
C PRO A 74 -17.55 2.39 2.20
N GLU A 75 -18.77 2.84 1.85
CA GLU A 75 -19.70 2.09 1.00
C GLU A 75 -19.22 2.03 -0.45
N THR A 76 -18.58 3.10 -0.93
CA THR A 76 -18.11 3.17 -2.33
C THR A 76 -16.59 3.13 -2.46
N LYS A 77 -15.84 3.72 -1.52
CA LYS A 77 -14.37 3.85 -1.57
C LYS A 77 -13.70 2.73 -0.80
N ASN A 78 -13.70 1.53 -1.35
CA ASN A 78 -13.16 0.32 -0.71
C ASN A 78 -11.75 -0.09 -1.20
N ILE A 79 -11.09 0.71 -2.05
CA ILE A 79 -9.75 0.43 -2.57
C ILE A 79 -8.74 1.42 -1.98
N VAL A 80 -7.58 0.92 -1.53
CA VAL A 80 -6.46 1.77 -1.09
C VAL A 80 -5.58 2.10 -2.29
N ASN A 81 -5.43 3.40 -2.59
CA ASN A 81 -4.56 3.92 -3.65
C ASN A 81 -3.34 4.65 -3.08
N HIS A 82 -2.23 4.65 -3.84
CA HIS A 82 -1.07 5.50 -3.59
C HIS A 82 -1.21 6.79 -4.41
N LYS A 83 -1.44 7.94 -3.75
CA LYS A 83 -1.70 9.25 -4.38
C LYS A 83 -0.69 9.66 -5.47
N ARG A 84 0.56 9.23 -5.33
CA ARG A 84 1.68 9.56 -6.23
C ARG A 84 2.14 8.37 -7.09
N GLY A 85 1.42 7.25 -7.08
CA GLY A 85 1.80 6.02 -7.77
C GLY A 85 3.04 5.30 -7.22
N LYS A 86 3.65 5.79 -6.12
CA LYS A 86 4.85 5.21 -5.51
C LYS A 86 4.49 4.10 -4.52
N LYS A 87 4.42 2.86 -5.00
CA LYS A 87 3.96 1.69 -4.23
C LYS A 87 4.80 1.34 -2.99
N HIS A 88 6.09 1.71 -2.96
CA HIS A 88 6.94 1.53 -1.77
C HIS A 88 6.69 2.58 -0.68
N ASP A 89 6.04 3.70 -1.00
CA ASP A 89 5.74 4.74 -0.02
C ASP A 89 4.41 4.43 0.67
N CYS A 90 4.51 3.65 1.75
CA CYS A 90 3.35 3.20 2.54
C CYS A 90 2.98 4.16 3.68
N ARG A 91 3.51 5.39 3.72
CA ARG A 91 3.13 6.37 4.75
C ARG A 91 1.65 6.72 4.59
N ALA A 92 0.90 6.80 5.69
CA ALA A 92 -0.53 7.10 5.67
C ALA A 92 -0.87 8.38 4.87
N SER A 93 -0.01 9.40 4.92
CA SER A 93 -0.17 10.65 4.16
C SER A 93 -0.21 10.47 2.62
N GLN A 94 0.42 9.40 2.11
CA GLN A 94 0.51 9.09 0.69
C GLN A 94 -0.57 8.11 0.22
N LEU A 95 -1.42 7.65 1.12
CA LEU A 95 -2.49 6.71 0.85
C LEU A 95 -3.85 7.41 0.89
N GLU A 96 -4.81 6.86 0.16
CA GLU A 96 -6.20 7.31 0.12
C GLU A 96 -7.13 6.15 -0.18
N TRP A 97 -8.38 6.29 0.25
CA TRP A 97 -9.47 5.39 -0.14
C TRP A 97 -10.14 5.94 -1.40
N VAL A 98 -10.30 5.07 -2.40
CA VAL A 98 -10.90 5.39 -3.70
C VAL A 98 -11.85 4.29 -4.13
N THR A 99 -12.74 4.63 -5.05
CA THR A 99 -13.53 3.63 -5.79
C THR A 99 -12.64 2.89 -6.79
N GLN A 100 -13.11 1.76 -7.28
CA GLN A 100 -12.41 1.03 -8.35
C GLN A 100 -12.25 1.88 -9.63
N ALA A 101 -13.27 2.66 -9.99
CA ALA A 101 -13.26 3.51 -11.18
C ALA A 101 -12.21 4.63 -11.07
N GLU A 102 -12.15 5.30 -9.91
CA GLU A 102 -11.13 6.31 -9.60
C GLU A 102 -9.72 5.73 -9.67
N ASN A 103 -9.50 4.53 -9.11
CA ASN A 103 -8.20 3.86 -9.16
C ASN A 103 -7.75 3.52 -10.58
N ILE A 104 -8.68 3.05 -11.42
CA ILE A 104 -8.41 2.76 -12.85
C ILE A 104 -8.06 4.05 -13.58
N GLN A 105 -8.86 5.12 -13.39
CA GLN A 105 -8.61 6.41 -14.02
C GLN A 105 -7.25 6.98 -13.61
N HIS A 106 -6.92 6.92 -12.32
CA HIS A 106 -5.61 7.36 -11.82
C HIS A 106 -4.45 6.60 -12.49
N ALA A 107 -4.59 5.29 -12.72
CA ALA A 107 -3.57 4.49 -13.40
C ALA A 107 -3.38 4.90 -14.87
N TRP A 108 -4.44 5.35 -15.54
CA TRP A 108 -4.34 5.94 -16.88
C TRP A 108 -3.65 7.30 -16.85
N ASP A 109 -4.10 8.19 -15.96
CA ASP A 109 -3.60 9.57 -15.87
C ASP A 109 -2.11 9.62 -15.51
N THR A 110 -1.65 8.66 -14.71
CA THR A 110 -0.25 8.54 -14.27
C THR A 110 0.61 7.66 -15.18
N GLY A 111 0.04 7.12 -16.27
CA GLY A 111 0.78 6.27 -17.22
C GLY A 111 1.20 4.91 -16.65
N LEU A 112 0.60 4.46 -15.55
CA LEU A 112 0.84 3.13 -14.97
C LEU A 112 0.24 2.01 -15.83
N CYS A 113 -0.81 2.31 -16.61
CA CYS A 113 -1.35 1.41 -17.62
C CYS A 113 -0.52 1.43 -18.91
N LYS A 114 0.33 0.42 -19.13
CA LYS A 114 0.98 0.20 -20.43
C LYS A 114 -0.01 -0.42 -21.43
N ARG A 115 -0.26 0.22 -22.58
CA ARG A 115 -1.01 -0.42 -23.69
C ARG A 115 -0.21 -1.65 -24.15
N LYS A 116 -0.82 -2.84 -24.09
CA LYS A 116 -0.29 -3.99 -24.83
C LYS A 116 -0.38 -3.65 -26.32
N GLY A 117 0.76 -3.51 -27.00
CA GLY A 117 0.79 -3.35 -28.44
C GLY A 117 0.08 -4.53 -29.11
N ARG A 118 -0.86 -4.27 -30.01
CA ARG A 118 -1.47 -5.34 -30.82
C ARG A 118 -0.36 -5.99 -31.64
N LYS A 119 -0.11 -7.29 -31.45
CA LYS A 119 0.71 -8.06 -32.39
C LYS A 119 -0.06 -8.16 -33.70
N VAL A 120 0.37 -7.42 -34.73
CA VAL A 120 -0.13 -7.59 -36.10
C VAL A 120 0.48 -8.87 -36.66
N ASN A 121 -0.31 -9.95 -36.69
CA ASN A 121 0.06 -11.17 -37.38
C ASN A 121 -0.05 -10.93 -38.90
N HIS A 122 1.08 -10.88 -39.59
CA HIS A 122 1.12 -10.92 -41.06
C HIS A 122 1.01 -12.38 -41.48
N GLY A 123 -0.23 -12.86 -41.64
CA GLY A 123 -0.48 -14.19 -42.18
C GLY A 123 -0.17 -14.21 -43.67
N SER A 124 0.96 -14.79 -44.05
CA SER A 124 1.29 -15.08 -45.44
C SER A 124 0.32 -16.14 -45.97
N ARG A 125 -0.61 -15.72 -46.84
CA ARG A 125 -1.51 -16.60 -47.57
C ARG A 125 -0.68 -17.36 -48.61
N LYS A 126 -0.55 -18.67 -48.45
CA LYS A 126 -0.07 -19.54 -49.54
C LYS A 126 -1.27 -19.81 -50.44
N GLU A 127 -1.18 -19.40 -51.70
CA GLU A 127 -2.13 -19.79 -52.74
C GLU A 127 -1.82 -21.22 -53.19
N PHE A 128 -2.88 -21.94 -53.56
CA PHE A 128 -2.87 -23.36 -53.94
C PHE A 128 -2.32 -23.58 -55.35
#